data_AF-A0AA41FJY1-F1
#
_entry.id   AF-A0AA41FJY1-F1
#
_cell.length_a   1.000
_cell.length_b   1.000
_cell.length_c   1.000
_cell.angle_alpha   90.00
_cell.angle_beta   90.00
_cell.angle_gamma   90.00
#
_symmetry.space_group_name_H-M   'P 1'
#
loop_
_entity.id
_entity.type
_entity.pdbx_description
1 polymer ?
#
loop_
_entity_poly.entity_id
_entity_poly.type
_entity_poly.pdbx_seq_one_letter_code
_entity_poly.pdbx_strand_id
1 'polypeptide(L)' 'EVERYLEDWSVEERAMEVLTSRARNSKNGCFRLFDRTMNNVIRLMREREQTTITETIINEASAMMLL' A
#
# COMPACT_ATOMS: atom_id res chain seq x y z
N GLU A 1 5.96 -12.90 -2.18
CA GLU A 1 6.32 -11.81 -3.12
C GLU A 1 6.07 -10.45 -2.47
N VAL A 2 4.83 -10.15 -2.06
CA VAL A 2 4.49 -8.90 -1.35
C VAL A 2 5.24 -8.72 -0.03
N GLU A 3 5.29 -9.76 0.82
CA GLU A 3 6.03 -9.69 2.09
C GLU A 3 7.51 -9.39 1.88
N ARG A 4 8.15 -10.02 0.89
CA ARG A 4 9.55 -9.73 0.50
C ARG A 4 9.72 -8.32 -0.06
N TYR A 5 8.75 -7.83 -0.82
CA TYR A 5 8.76 -6.44 -1.32
C TYR A 5 8.67 -5.41 -0.18
N LEU A 6 8.07 -5.79 0.94
CA LEU A 6 7.85 -4.94 2.11
C LEU A 6 8.81 -5.24 3.26
N GLU A 7 9.86 -6.05 3.06
CA GLU A 7 10.75 -6.51 4.14
C GLU A 7 11.50 -5.37 4.83
N ASP A 8 11.81 -4.30 4.09
CA ASP A 8 12.46 -3.10 4.60
C ASP A 8 11.48 -2.08 5.21
N TRP A 9 10.18 -2.37 5.20
CA TRP A 9 9.13 -1.45 5.66
C TRP A 9 8.57 -1.91 7.01
N SER A 10 8.34 -0.96 7.92
CA SER A 10 7.48 -1.21 9.08
C SER A 10 6.03 -1.22 8.59
N VAL A 11 5.35 -2.36 8.71
CA VAL A 11 3.97 -2.55 8.25
C VAL A 11 3.17 -3.19 9.37
N GLU A 12 2.02 -2.61 9.71
CA GLU A 12 1.09 -3.22 10.65
C GLU A 12 0.51 -4.52 10.07
N GLU A 13 0.20 -5.49 10.92
CA GLU A 13 -0.35 -6.79 10.50
C GLU A 13 -1.59 -6.62 9.61
N ARG A 14 -2.51 -5.75 10.01
CA ARG A 14 -3.72 -5.44 9.25
C ARG A 14 -3.41 -4.80 7.88
N ALA A 15 -2.42 -3.91 7.84
CA ALA A 15 -1.96 -3.29 6.60
C ALA A 15 -1.33 -4.33 5.65
N MET A 16 -0.60 -5.32 6.18
CA MET A 16 -0.03 -6.41 5.41
C MET A 16 -1.10 -7.28 4.74
N GLU A 17 -2.17 -7.62 5.46
CA GLU A 17 -3.32 -8.37 4.90
C GLU A 17 -3.96 -7.61 3.72
N VAL A 18 -4.15 -6.31 3.91
CA VAL A 18 -4.77 -5.39 2.94
C VAL A 18 -3.92 -5.27 1.66
N LEU A 19 -2.60 -5.09 1.80
CA LEU A 19 -1.65 -5.04 0.67
C LEU A 19 -1.57 -6.38 -0.05
N THR A 20 -1.53 -7.47 0.71
CA THR A 20 -1.49 -8.83 0.18
C THR A 20 -2.74 -9.18 -0.62
N SER A 21 -3.92 -8.83 -0.10
CA SER A 21 -5.21 -9.02 -0.79
C SER A 21 -5.26 -8.22 -2.09
N ARG A 22 -4.80 -6.96 -2.06
CA ARG A 22 -4.72 -6.08 -3.25
C ARG A 22 -3.79 -6.64 -4.33
N ALA A 23 -2.63 -7.16 -3.96
CA ALA A 23 -1.67 -7.71 -4.90
C ALA A 23 -2.14 -9.04 -5.53
N ARG A 24 -2.93 -9.84 -4.81
CA ARG A 24 -3.42 -11.15 -5.28
C ARG A 24 -4.78 -11.10 -6.00
N ASN A 25 -5.47 -9.95 -6.01
CA ASN A 25 -6.79 -9.86 -6.62
C ASN A 25 -6.73 -9.90 -8.15
N SER A 26 -7.16 -11.02 -8.74
CA SER A 26 -7.19 -11.27 -10.18
C SER A 26 -8.31 -10.55 -10.93
N LYS A 27 -9.36 -10.05 -10.24
CA LYS A 27 -10.49 -9.34 -10.88
C LYS A 27 -10.16 -7.90 -11.27
N ASN A 28 -9.34 -7.21 -10.48
CA ASN A 28 -8.88 -5.84 -10.75
C ASN A 28 -7.47 -5.84 -11.36
N GLY A 29 -7.11 -6.96 -12.02
CA GLY A 29 -5.75 -7.34 -12.32
C GLY A 29 -4.88 -6.18 -12.78
N CYS A 30 -3.94 -5.79 -11.93
CA CYS A 30 -2.66 -5.26 -12.37
C CYS A 30 -1.82 -4.98 -11.14
N PHE A 31 -0.66 -5.64 -11.06
CA PHE A 31 0.47 -5.15 -10.26
C PHE A 31 0.66 -3.62 -10.39
N ARG A 32 0.31 -3.03 -11.55
CA ARG A 32 0.26 -1.57 -11.79
C ARG A 32 -0.66 -0.79 -10.84
N LEU A 33 -1.82 -1.32 -10.47
CA LEU A 33 -2.73 -0.66 -9.52
C LEU A 33 -2.13 -0.69 -8.12
N PHE A 34 -1.62 -1.85 -7.71
CA PHE A 34 -0.88 -2.02 -6.47
C PHE A 34 0.34 -1.06 -6.40
N ASP A 35 1.14 -1.00 -7.46
CA ASP A 35 2.31 -0.13 -7.59
C ASP A 35 1.93 1.36 -7.47
N ARG A 36 0.84 1.79 -8.11
CA ARG A 36 0.34 3.17 -7.95
C ARG A 36 -0.15 3.44 -6.51
N THR A 37 -0.80 2.48 -5.86
CA THR A 37 -1.14 2.60 -4.43
C THR A 37 0.12 2.74 -3.58
N MET A 38 1.15 1.94 -3.83
CA MET A 38 2.42 2.00 -3.09
C MET A 38 3.13 3.34 -3.28
N ASN A 39 3.16 3.89 -4.49
CA ASN A 39 3.71 5.23 -4.72
C ASN A 39 2.98 6.30 -3.90
N ASN A 40 1.66 6.23 -3.81
CA ASN A 40 0.86 7.13 -3.00
C ASN A 40 1.11 6.93 -1.49
N VAL A 41 1.26 5.69 -1.03
CA VAL A 41 1.63 5.37 0.36
C VAL A 41 2.98 6.00 0.72
N ILE A 42 4.00 5.82 -0.11
CA ILE A 42 5.34 6.39 0.10
C ILE A 42 5.26 7.92 0.18
N ARG A 43 4.45 8.54 -0.68
CA ARG A 43 4.23 9.99 -0.68
C ARG A 43 3.61 10.47 0.63
N LEU A 44 2.51 9.85 1.07
CA LEU A 44 1.84 10.19 2.33
C LEU A 44 2.74 9.99 3.55
N MET A 45 3.51 8.89 3.58
CA MET A 45 4.46 8.62 4.66
C MET A 45 5.52 9.73 4.76
N ARG A 46 6.06 10.19 3.63
CA ARG A 46 7.03 11.30 3.58
C ARG A 46 6.41 12.63 4.01
N GLU A 47 5.20 12.94 3.56
CA GLU A 47 4.49 14.18 3.92
C GLU A 47 4.14 14.25 5.40
N ARG A 48 3.95 13.11 6.06
CA ARG A 48 3.53 13.00 7.47
C ARG A 48 4.63 12.59 8.43
N GLU A 49 5.86 12.43 7.95
CA GLU A 49 6.98 11.91 8.71
C GLU A 49 6.65 10.56 9.40
N GLN A 50 5.78 9.74 8.78
CA GLN A 50 5.38 8.44 9.30
C GLN A 50 6.35 7.36 8.83
N THR A 51 6.74 6.49 9.76
CA THR A 51 7.67 5.37 9.52
C THR A 51 6.99 4.02 9.36
N THR A 52 5.70 3.92 9.69
CA THR A 52 4.93 2.67 9.67
C THR A 52 3.74 2.77 8.73
N ILE A 53 3.58 1.79 7.84
CA ILE A 53 2.44 1.65 6.96
C ILE A 53 1.26 1.10 7.77
N THR A 54 0.17 1.86 7.79
CA THR A 54 -1.09 1.50 8.45
C THR A 54 -2.21 1.32 7.42
N GLU A 55 -3.30 0.67 7.84
CA GLU A 55 -4.50 0.52 6.99
C GLU A 55 -5.06 1.89 6.56
N THR A 56 -5.02 2.88 7.46
CA THR A 56 -5.45 4.25 7.20
C THR A 56 -4.68 4.88 6.03
N ILE A 57 -3.34 4.80 6.04
CA ILE A 57 -2.51 5.34 4.96
C ILE A 57 -2.82 4.66 3.63
N ILE A 58 -3.03 3.34 3.63
CA ILE A 58 -3.37 2.58 2.41
C ILE A 58 -4.71 3.02 1.83
N ASN A 59 -5.73 3.24 2.68
CA ASN A 59 -7.05 3.65 2.23
C ASN A 59 -7.03 5.06 1.65
N GLU A 60 -6.32 5.99 2.29
CA GLU A 60 -6.12 7.34 1.77
C GLU A 60 -5.34 7.32 0.44
N ALA A 61 -4.25 6.57 0.37
CA ALA A 61 -3.45 6.39 -0.85
C ALA A 61 -4.28 5.80 -2.01
N SER A 62 -5.24 4.93 -1.70
CA SER A 62 -6.17 4.35 -2.66
C SER A 62 -7.18 5.41 -3.16
N ALA A 63 -7.70 6.25 -2.26
CA ALA A 63 -8.66 7.30 -2.59
C ALA A 63 -8.06 8.42 -3.45
N MET A 64 -6.75 8.66 -3.35
CA MET A 64 -6.02 9.61 -4.19
C MET A 64 -6.03 9.25 -5.69
N MET A 65 -6.47 8.04 -6.08
CA MET A 65 -6.59 7.63 -7.49
C MET A 65 -7.84 8.19 -8.19
N LEU A 66 -8.77 8.83 -7.48
CA LEU A 66 -10.02 9.38 -8.01
C LEU A 66 -9.88 10.79 -8.64
N LEU A 67 -8.67 11.19 -9.04
CA LEU A 67 -8.39 12.46 -9.71
C LEU A 67 -7.96 12.23 -11.17
#